data_AF-A0A1S3GWP0-F1
#
_entry.id   AF-A0A1S3GWP0-F1
#
_cell.length_a   1.000
_cell.length_b   1.000
_cell.length_c   1.000
_cell.angle_alpha   90.00
_cell.angle_beta   90.00
_cell.angle_gamma   90.00
#
_symmetry.space_group_name_H-M   'P 1'
#
loop_
_entity.id
_entity.type
_entity.pdbx_description
1 polymer ?
#
loop_
_entity_poly.entity_id
_entity_poly.type
_entity_poly.pdbx_seq_one_letter_code
_entity_poly.pdbx_strand_id
1 'polypeptide(L)'
;QLSLPPTLYLGGLPRKYVAAQLHLHWGQKGLPGGSEHQINSEATAAELHIVHYDSDSFGSLSEAAQKPQGLAVLGILIEMGETENPAYEHILSHLHEIRHKDQKTSVPPFRLGELLPPQLEQFFRYNGSLTTPPCYQSVLWTVFHRRAQISVEQLERLQETLFSTEEESSEPLVQNYRAPQPLNQRTVFASFTQVESLYTTGEMVGLGVGILVGCLCLLLAVYFIAQKIR
;
A
#
# COMPACT_ATOMS: atom_id res chain seq x y z
N GLN A 1 -14.92 -4.96 8.53
CA GLN A 1 -14.57 -6.04 7.56
C GLN A 1 -15.82 -6.40 6.77
N LEU A 2 -15.70 -6.66 5.47
CA LEU A 2 -16.76 -7.19 4.61
C LEU A 2 -16.42 -8.63 4.19
N SER A 3 -17.33 -9.58 4.41
CA SER A 3 -17.14 -10.99 4.02
C SER A 3 -17.39 -11.18 2.52
N LEU A 4 -16.58 -12.01 1.88
CA LEU A 4 -16.65 -12.28 0.44
C LEU A 4 -16.94 -13.77 0.17
N PRO A 5 -17.68 -14.10 -0.91
CA PRO A 5 -17.99 -15.49 -1.22
C PRO A 5 -16.76 -16.24 -1.79
N PRO A 6 -16.60 -17.54 -1.49
CA PRO A 6 -15.47 -18.35 -1.96
C PRO A 6 -15.52 -18.67 -3.46
N THR A 7 -16.57 -18.24 -4.17
CA THR A 7 -16.67 -18.30 -5.63
C THR A 7 -15.71 -17.33 -6.32
N LEU A 8 -15.26 -16.28 -5.60
CA LEU A 8 -14.22 -15.36 -6.07
C LEU A 8 -12.84 -15.93 -5.73
N TYR A 9 -11.91 -15.85 -6.69
CA TYR A 9 -10.54 -16.36 -6.50
C TYR A 9 -9.54 -15.65 -7.42
N LEU A 10 -8.25 -15.77 -7.08
CA LEU A 10 -7.14 -15.28 -7.89
C LEU A 10 -6.55 -16.41 -8.75
N GLY A 11 -6.48 -16.20 -10.07
CA GLY A 11 -6.00 -17.17 -11.06
C GLY A 11 -4.55 -17.00 -11.54
N GLY A 12 -3.75 -16.14 -10.89
CA GLY A 12 -2.38 -15.79 -11.32
C GLY A 12 -1.30 -16.07 -10.27
N LEU A 13 -1.56 -17.00 -9.35
CA LEU A 13 -0.68 -17.38 -8.25
C LEU A 13 -0.32 -18.87 -8.35
N PRO A 14 0.72 -19.36 -7.65
CA PRO A 14 1.12 -20.76 -7.70
C PRO A 14 0.04 -21.77 -7.27
N ARG A 15 -1.00 -21.29 -6.58
CA ARG A 15 -2.12 -22.05 -6.02
C ARG A 15 -3.40 -21.25 -6.23
N LYS A 16 -4.56 -21.90 -6.13
CA LYS A 16 -5.85 -21.20 -6.13
C LYS A 16 -6.12 -20.57 -4.77
N TYR A 17 -6.13 -19.24 -4.74
CA TYR A 17 -6.49 -18.48 -3.54
C TYR A 17 -7.91 -17.95 -3.66
N VAL A 18 -8.84 -18.45 -2.84
CA VAL A 18 -10.24 -17.99 -2.82
C VAL A 18 -10.39 -16.81 -1.87
N ALA A 19 -11.23 -15.85 -2.24
CA ALA A 19 -11.51 -14.67 -1.42
C ALA A 19 -12.25 -15.08 -0.14
N ALA A 20 -11.94 -14.39 0.95
CA ALA A 20 -12.61 -14.58 2.24
C ALA A 20 -13.21 -13.27 2.77
N GLN A 21 -12.45 -12.17 2.69
CA GLN A 21 -12.89 -10.88 3.19
C GLN A 21 -12.13 -9.72 2.53
N LEU A 22 -12.66 -8.52 2.71
CA LEU A 22 -11.89 -7.28 2.56
C LEU A 22 -12.04 -6.37 3.78
N HIS A 23 -11.06 -5.49 4.00
CA HIS A 23 -11.07 -4.48 5.06
C HIS A 23 -10.16 -3.30 4.70
N LEU A 24 -10.28 -2.21 5.46
CA LEU A 24 -9.59 -0.95 5.23
C LEU A 24 -8.73 -0.57 6.44
N HIS A 25 -7.63 0.11 6.17
CA HIS A 25 -6.78 0.82 7.11
C HIS A 25 -6.79 2.31 6.75
N TRP A 26 -6.88 3.21 7.72
CA TRP A 26 -6.94 4.65 7.51
C TRP A 26 -6.31 5.44 8.67
N GLY A 27 -5.97 6.69 8.37
CA GLY A 27 -5.41 7.64 9.33
C GLY A 27 -6.46 8.30 10.21
N GLN A 28 -6.26 9.58 10.47
CA GLN A 28 -7.19 10.44 11.21
C GLN A 28 -7.34 11.76 10.46
N LYS A 29 -8.53 12.36 10.52
CA LYS A 29 -8.79 13.67 9.91
C LYS A 29 -7.75 14.69 10.36
N GLY A 30 -7.15 15.40 9.41
CA GLY A 30 -6.13 16.42 9.65
C GLY A 30 -4.72 15.90 9.92
N LEU A 31 -4.48 14.58 9.94
CA LEU A 31 -3.13 14.00 10.00
C LEU A 31 -2.74 13.36 8.66
N PRO A 32 -1.45 13.43 8.27
CA PRO A 32 -0.97 12.77 7.05
C PRO A 32 -0.91 11.25 7.22
N GLY A 33 -1.03 10.53 6.10
CA GLY A 33 -0.90 9.08 6.04
C GLY A 33 -2.14 8.32 6.50
N GLY A 34 -2.02 6.99 6.56
CA GLY A 34 -3.11 6.08 6.87
C GLY A 34 -3.02 4.72 6.18
N SER A 35 -2.20 4.61 5.12
CA SER A 35 -1.81 3.31 4.55
C SER A 35 -0.78 2.59 5.43
N GLU A 36 -0.76 1.26 5.35
CA GLU A 36 0.24 0.42 6.03
C GLU A 36 1.52 0.32 5.19
N HIS A 37 1.37 0.08 3.89
CA HIS A 37 2.46 0.09 2.94
C HIS A 37 2.84 1.51 2.52
N GLN A 38 4.09 1.63 2.09
CA GLN A 38 4.64 2.83 1.49
C GLN A 38 5.38 2.46 0.20
N ILE A 39 5.32 3.35 -0.79
CA ILE A 39 6.15 3.25 -2.00
C ILE A 39 7.12 4.43 -1.94
N ASN A 40 8.42 4.16 -2.01
CA ASN A 40 9.47 5.20 -1.89
C ASN A 40 9.34 6.06 -0.62
N SER A 41 8.99 5.43 0.51
CA SER A 41 8.75 6.08 1.80
C SER A 41 7.54 7.03 1.85
N GLU A 42 6.67 6.99 0.84
CA GLU A 42 5.43 7.76 0.82
C GLU A 42 4.23 6.88 1.19
N ALA A 43 3.52 7.28 2.25
CA ALA A 43 2.22 6.72 2.62
C ALA A 43 1.08 7.44 1.89
N THR A 44 -0.06 6.77 1.74
CA THR A 44 -1.31 7.36 1.24
C THR A 44 -2.35 7.49 2.36
N ALA A 45 -3.52 8.04 2.05
CA ALA A 45 -4.55 8.38 3.03
C ALA A 45 -5.22 7.15 3.68
N ALA A 46 -5.32 6.05 2.93
CA ALA A 46 -5.86 4.77 3.39
C ALA A 46 -5.27 3.62 2.57
N GLU A 47 -5.58 2.39 2.97
CA GLU A 47 -5.25 1.17 2.24
C GLU A 47 -6.36 0.13 2.36
N LEU A 48 -6.72 -0.48 1.23
CA LEU A 48 -7.66 -1.61 1.17
C LEU A 48 -6.88 -2.91 1.09
N HIS A 49 -7.27 -3.89 1.92
CA HIS A 49 -6.79 -5.27 1.85
C HIS A 49 -7.91 -6.20 1.41
N ILE A 50 -7.65 -7.00 0.37
CA ILE A 50 -8.52 -8.11 -0.04
C ILE A 50 -7.81 -9.42 0.27
N VAL A 51 -8.35 -10.15 1.25
CA VAL A 51 -7.72 -11.34 1.82
C VAL A 51 -8.28 -12.59 1.17
N HIS A 52 -7.35 -13.43 0.70
CA HIS A 52 -7.60 -14.72 0.11
C HIS A 52 -6.82 -15.81 0.86
N TYR A 53 -7.28 -17.05 0.78
CA TYR A 53 -6.54 -18.20 1.29
C TYR A 53 -6.43 -19.32 0.25
N ASP A 54 -5.35 -20.09 0.34
CA ASP A 54 -5.06 -21.24 -0.50
C ASP A 54 -6.07 -22.36 -0.22
N SER A 55 -7.06 -22.48 -1.11
CA SER A 55 -8.11 -23.50 -1.00
C SER A 55 -7.68 -24.86 -1.53
N ASP A 56 -6.57 -24.94 -2.26
CA ASP A 56 -6.08 -26.21 -2.80
C ASP A 56 -5.40 -27.05 -1.72
N SER A 57 -4.96 -26.45 -0.61
CA SER A 57 -4.31 -27.17 0.50
C SER A 57 -4.93 -27.01 1.86
N PHE A 58 -5.81 -26.03 2.08
CA PHE A 58 -6.41 -25.81 3.40
C PHE A 58 -7.92 -25.74 3.30
N GLY A 59 -8.62 -26.27 4.29
CA GLY A 59 -10.08 -26.29 4.34
C GLY A 59 -10.69 -24.97 4.79
N SER A 60 -9.88 -24.04 5.31
CA SER A 60 -10.37 -22.77 5.85
C SER A 60 -9.29 -21.68 5.91
N LEU A 61 -9.74 -20.43 5.97
CA LEU A 61 -8.89 -19.25 6.19
C LEU A 61 -8.05 -19.38 7.47
N SER A 62 -8.63 -19.86 8.57
CA SER A 62 -7.95 -19.93 9.87
C SER A 62 -6.85 -20.99 9.91
N GLU A 63 -7.05 -22.11 9.22
CA GLU A 63 -6.02 -23.13 9.01
C GLU A 63 -4.87 -22.57 8.17
N ALA A 64 -5.19 -21.95 7.02
CA ALA A 64 -4.22 -21.40 6.09
C ALA A 64 -3.41 -20.23 6.69
N ALA A 65 -4.03 -19.42 7.56
CA ALA A 65 -3.40 -18.25 8.19
C ALA A 65 -2.12 -18.58 8.98
N GLN A 66 -1.93 -19.83 9.38
CA GLN A 66 -0.77 -20.29 10.14
C GLN A 66 0.31 -20.96 9.28
N LYS A 67 0.09 -21.04 7.96
CA LYS A 67 0.91 -21.83 7.05
C LYS A 67 1.71 -20.92 6.11
N PRO A 68 2.96 -21.25 5.79
CA PRO A 68 3.75 -20.48 4.83
C PRO A 68 3.00 -20.31 3.51
N GLN A 69 2.82 -19.07 3.06
CA GLN A 69 2.03 -18.73 1.88
C GLN A 69 0.60 -19.32 1.90
N GLY A 70 0.01 -19.55 3.08
CA GLY A 70 -1.38 -19.99 3.15
C GLY A 70 -2.36 -18.88 2.76
N LEU A 71 -1.93 -17.62 2.82
CA LEU A 71 -2.74 -16.45 2.47
C LEU A 71 -2.16 -15.71 1.27
N ALA A 72 -3.01 -15.10 0.47
CA ALA A 72 -2.64 -14.08 -0.51
C ALA A 72 -3.46 -12.82 -0.26
N VAL A 73 -2.79 -11.69 -0.08
CA VAL A 73 -3.45 -10.40 0.19
C VAL A 73 -3.12 -9.43 -0.93
N LEU A 74 -4.18 -8.81 -1.48
CA LEU A 74 -4.05 -7.66 -2.38
C LEU A 74 -4.09 -6.39 -1.54
N GLY A 75 -3.03 -5.56 -1.61
CA GLY A 75 -2.94 -4.24 -1.02
C GLY A 75 -3.16 -3.15 -2.07
N ILE A 76 -4.17 -2.31 -1.86
CA ILE A 76 -4.51 -1.18 -2.72
C ILE A 76 -4.32 0.10 -1.91
N LEU A 77 -3.30 0.88 -2.26
CA LEU A 77 -3.09 2.21 -1.69
C LEU A 77 -4.17 3.17 -2.20
N ILE A 78 -4.75 3.97 -1.30
CA ILE A 78 -5.85 4.90 -1.59
C ILE A 78 -5.40 6.33 -1.30
N GLU A 79 -5.51 7.20 -2.29
CA GLU A 79 -5.25 8.64 -2.17
C GLU A 79 -6.52 9.47 -2.34
N MET A 80 -6.43 10.76 -2.01
CA MET A 80 -7.51 11.71 -2.23
C MET A 80 -7.57 12.10 -3.71
N GLY A 81 -8.77 12.03 -4.29
CA GLY A 81 -9.08 12.52 -5.63
C GLY A 81 -10.13 13.63 -5.61
N GLU A 82 -10.39 14.21 -6.77
CA GLU A 82 -11.35 15.31 -6.93
C GLU A 82 -12.81 14.84 -7.00
N THR A 83 -13.04 13.59 -7.39
CA THR A 83 -14.38 13.05 -7.65
C THR A 83 -14.72 11.92 -6.70
N GLU A 84 -16.01 11.79 -6.38
CA GLU A 84 -16.53 10.62 -5.67
C GLU A 84 -16.24 9.33 -6.42
N ASN A 85 -15.80 8.31 -5.70
CA ASN A 85 -15.60 6.97 -6.24
C ASN A 85 -16.84 6.10 -5.95
N PRO A 86 -17.64 5.78 -6.98
CA PRO A 86 -18.89 5.02 -6.78
C PRO A 86 -18.65 3.59 -6.29
N ALA A 87 -17.48 2.99 -6.61
CA ALA A 87 -17.17 1.63 -6.17
C ALA A 87 -16.96 1.56 -4.66
N TYR A 88 -16.23 2.52 -4.10
CA TYR A 88 -16.04 2.63 -2.65
C TYR A 88 -17.33 3.05 -1.94
N GLU A 89 -18.19 3.83 -2.60
CA GLU A 89 -19.47 4.27 -2.04
C GLU A 89 -20.40 3.11 -1.65
N HIS A 90 -20.33 1.98 -2.34
CA HIS A 90 -21.04 0.75 -1.94
C HIS A 90 -20.72 0.29 -0.52
N ILE A 91 -19.52 0.57 -0.01
CA ILE A 91 -19.10 0.27 1.36
C ILE A 91 -19.33 1.49 2.26
N LEU A 92 -18.87 2.66 1.84
CA LEU A 92 -18.83 3.87 2.68
C LEU A 92 -20.22 4.40 3.05
N SER A 93 -21.22 4.19 2.19
CA SER A 93 -22.62 4.53 2.49
C SER A 93 -23.19 3.79 3.69
N HIS A 94 -22.67 2.60 4.03
CA HIS A 94 -23.19 1.75 5.12
C HIS A 94 -22.47 1.93 6.46
N LEU A 95 -21.43 2.76 6.54
CA LEU A 95 -20.65 2.93 7.79
C LEU A 95 -21.50 3.42 8.96
N HIS A 96 -22.51 4.24 8.68
CA HIS A 96 -23.42 4.79 9.68
C HIS A 96 -24.31 3.73 10.35
N GLU A 97 -24.43 2.54 9.77
CA GLU A 97 -25.21 1.41 10.28
C GLU A 97 -24.39 0.50 11.21
N ILE A 98 -23.05 0.68 11.24
CA ILE A 98 -22.11 -0.17 11.98
C ILE A 98 -21.11 0.66 12.80
N ARG A 99 -21.58 1.75 13.39
CA ARG A 99 -20.75 2.74 14.09
C ARG A 99 -19.96 2.14 15.25
N HIS A 100 -20.58 1.25 16.03
CA HIS A 100 -19.95 0.65 17.20
C HIS A 100 -19.36 -0.72 16.86
N LYS A 101 -18.36 -1.12 17.64
CA LYS A 101 -17.71 -2.43 17.50
C LYS A 101 -18.76 -3.55 17.53
N ASP A 102 -18.51 -4.59 16.74
CA ASP A 102 -19.33 -5.80 16.59
C ASP A 102 -20.72 -5.62 15.94
N GLN A 103 -21.13 -4.39 15.62
CA GLN A 103 -22.29 -4.14 14.77
C GLN A 103 -22.05 -4.65 13.34
N LYS A 104 -23.13 -5.08 12.69
CA LYS A 104 -23.10 -5.65 11.34
C LYS A 104 -24.29 -5.14 10.53
N THR A 105 -24.06 -4.97 9.23
CA THR A 105 -25.10 -4.71 8.24
C THR A 105 -24.86 -5.53 6.97
N SER A 106 -25.81 -5.51 6.05
CA SER A 106 -25.74 -6.19 4.75
C SER A 106 -25.51 -5.18 3.63
N VAL A 107 -24.49 -5.43 2.81
CA VAL A 107 -24.20 -4.62 1.62
C VAL A 107 -24.69 -5.39 0.39
N PRO A 108 -25.51 -4.80 -0.51
CA PRO A 108 -25.88 -5.43 -1.76
C PRO A 108 -24.65 -5.82 -2.61
N PRO A 109 -24.67 -6.94 -3.36
CA PRO A 109 -23.56 -7.32 -4.21
C PRO A 109 -23.20 -6.22 -5.22
N PHE A 110 -21.91 -5.93 -5.35
CA PHE A 110 -21.36 -4.98 -6.31
C PHE A 110 -20.06 -5.51 -6.93
N ARG A 111 -19.55 -4.83 -7.96
CA ARG A 111 -18.38 -5.28 -8.73
C ARG A 111 -17.09 -4.94 -7.98
N LEU A 112 -16.56 -5.90 -7.23
CA LEU A 112 -15.31 -5.71 -6.45
C LEU A 112 -14.09 -5.30 -7.30
N GLY A 113 -14.06 -5.67 -8.58
CA GLY A 113 -12.97 -5.27 -9.48
C GLY A 113 -12.86 -3.75 -9.66
N GLU A 114 -13.92 -2.99 -9.38
CA GLU A 114 -13.93 -1.53 -9.46
C GLU A 114 -13.32 -0.85 -8.23
N LEU A 115 -13.04 -1.61 -7.17
CA LEU A 115 -12.21 -1.15 -6.04
C LEU A 115 -10.71 -1.18 -6.35
N LEU A 116 -10.31 -1.93 -7.40
CA LEU A 116 -8.91 -2.07 -7.77
C LEU A 116 -8.43 -0.84 -8.55
N PRO A 117 -7.13 -0.50 -8.46
CA PRO A 117 -6.59 0.64 -9.20
C PRO A 117 -6.48 0.35 -10.70
N PRO A 118 -6.26 1.36 -11.55
CA PRO A 118 -5.93 1.12 -12.96
C PRO A 118 -4.59 0.38 -13.09
N GLN A 119 -4.34 -0.26 -14.25
CA GLN A 119 -3.09 -0.95 -14.58
C GLN A 119 -2.72 -2.08 -13.59
N LEU A 120 -3.60 -3.08 -13.48
CA LEU A 120 -3.43 -4.23 -12.58
C LEU A 120 -2.19 -5.08 -12.88
N GLU A 121 -1.60 -4.92 -14.06
CA GLU A 121 -0.34 -5.52 -14.46
C GLU A 121 0.89 -4.94 -13.73
N GLN A 122 0.75 -3.80 -13.05
CA GLN A 122 1.83 -3.14 -12.30
C GLN A 122 1.66 -3.33 -10.78
N PHE A 123 2.40 -4.26 -10.20
CA PHE A 123 2.38 -4.56 -8.78
C PHE A 123 3.74 -5.01 -8.26
N PHE A 124 3.87 -4.98 -6.94
CA PHE A 124 4.97 -5.54 -6.19
C PHE A 124 4.55 -6.84 -5.51
N ARG A 125 5.45 -7.82 -5.46
CA ARG A 125 5.25 -9.14 -4.87
C ARG A 125 6.33 -9.44 -3.84
N TYR A 126 5.93 -9.85 -2.63
CA TYR A 126 6.87 -10.26 -1.59
C TYR A 126 6.24 -11.18 -0.54
N ASN A 127 7.07 -11.92 0.22
CA ASN A 127 6.64 -12.71 1.37
C ASN A 127 6.58 -11.85 2.63
N GLY A 128 5.44 -11.81 3.30
CA GLY A 128 5.22 -11.02 4.50
C GLY A 128 4.33 -11.73 5.52
N SER A 129 3.66 -10.92 6.33
CA SER A 129 2.81 -11.39 7.43
C SER A 129 1.45 -10.74 7.40
N LEU A 130 0.57 -11.21 8.28
CA LEU A 130 -0.55 -10.41 8.76
C LEU A 130 -0.02 -9.12 9.40
N THR A 131 -0.75 -8.03 9.23
CA THR A 131 -0.43 -6.73 9.84
C THR A 131 -1.10 -6.52 11.20
N THR A 132 -1.99 -7.44 11.57
CA THR A 132 -2.63 -7.51 12.90
C THR A 132 -2.17 -8.76 13.66
N PRO A 133 -2.21 -8.74 15.02
CA PRO A 133 -1.94 -9.94 15.81
C PRO A 133 -2.78 -11.14 15.36
N PRO A 134 -2.20 -12.35 15.29
CA PRO A 134 -0.89 -12.76 15.82
C PRO A 134 0.29 -12.58 14.85
N CYS A 135 0.16 -11.78 13.79
CA CYS A 135 1.26 -11.43 12.87
C CYS A 135 1.92 -12.64 12.16
N TYR A 136 1.16 -13.70 11.89
CA TYR A 136 1.70 -14.89 11.21
C TYR A 136 2.35 -14.53 9.87
N GLN A 137 3.54 -15.08 9.61
CA GLN A 137 4.30 -14.91 8.36
C GLN A 137 3.78 -15.87 7.27
N SER A 138 2.51 -15.76 6.95
CA SER A 138 1.77 -16.65 6.05
C SER A 138 1.31 -15.98 4.75
N VAL A 139 1.61 -14.69 4.57
CA VAL A 139 1.01 -13.87 3.51
C VAL A 139 1.96 -13.70 2.32
N LEU A 140 1.47 -14.11 1.15
CA LEU A 140 2.01 -13.70 -0.14
C LEU A 140 1.38 -12.36 -0.55
N TRP A 141 2.12 -11.28 -0.39
CA TRP A 141 1.63 -9.92 -0.65
C TRP A 141 1.67 -9.57 -2.12
N THR A 142 0.62 -8.93 -2.61
CA THR A 142 0.60 -8.20 -3.88
C THR A 142 0.16 -6.77 -3.62
N VAL A 143 1.06 -5.80 -3.77
CA VAL A 143 0.76 -4.37 -3.57
C VAL A 143 0.77 -3.68 -4.92
N PHE A 144 -0.35 -3.11 -5.34
CA PHE A 144 -0.43 -2.45 -6.64
C PHE A 144 0.40 -1.17 -6.67
N HIS A 145 1.03 -0.89 -7.80
CA HIS A 145 1.83 0.32 -7.98
C HIS A 145 0.96 1.57 -8.12
N ARG A 146 -0.13 1.45 -8.90
CA ARG A 146 -1.14 2.50 -9.05
C ARG A 146 -2.05 2.53 -7.82
N ARG A 147 -2.56 3.72 -7.52
CA ARG A 147 -3.42 4.00 -6.37
C ARG A 147 -4.88 4.08 -6.80
N ALA A 148 -5.79 3.71 -5.91
CA ALA A 148 -7.20 4.06 -6.03
C ALA A 148 -7.42 5.48 -5.48
N GLN A 149 -8.48 6.13 -5.93
CA GLN A 149 -8.82 7.49 -5.50
C GLN A 149 -10.23 7.50 -4.92
N ILE A 150 -10.43 8.22 -3.81
CA ILE A 150 -11.75 8.52 -3.23
C ILE A 150 -11.83 10.03 -2.99
N SER A 151 -13.03 10.60 -2.94
CA SER A 151 -13.17 12.04 -2.65
C SER A 151 -12.75 12.38 -1.22
N VAL A 152 -12.54 13.67 -0.97
CA VAL A 152 -12.27 14.17 0.38
C VAL A 152 -13.40 13.81 1.34
N GLU A 153 -14.66 13.98 0.92
CA GLU A 153 -15.84 13.67 1.72
C GLU A 153 -15.95 12.16 2.04
N GLN A 154 -15.57 11.31 1.09
CA GLN A 154 -15.50 9.86 1.31
C GLN A 154 -14.42 9.49 2.33
N LEU A 155 -13.23 10.12 2.26
CA LEU A 155 -12.17 9.90 3.22
C LEU A 155 -12.56 10.39 4.62
N GLU A 156 -13.14 11.59 4.74
CA GLU A 156 -13.58 12.13 6.02
C GLU A 156 -14.63 11.23 6.68
N ARG A 157 -15.60 10.75 5.90
CA ARG A 157 -16.60 9.78 6.38
C ARG A 157 -15.96 8.48 6.86
N LEU A 158 -14.95 7.96 6.16
CA LEU A 158 -14.19 6.80 6.62
C LEU A 158 -13.48 7.07 7.96
N GLN A 159 -12.91 8.27 8.15
CA GLN A 159 -12.13 8.65 9.33
C GLN A 159 -12.97 9.01 10.56
N GLU A 160 -14.24 9.36 10.40
CA GLU A 160 -15.04 9.98 11.48
C GLU A 160 -16.29 9.19 11.90
N THR A 161 -16.69 8.15 11.15
CA THR A 161 -17.98 7.49 11.38
C THR A 161 -17.91 6.37 12.43
N LEU A 162 -16.80 5.62 12.45
CA LEU A 162 -16.67 4.37 13.21
C LEU A 162 -16.02 4.60 14.58
N PHE A 163 -16.41 3.78 15.54
CA PHE A 163 -15.91 3.76 16.91
C PHE A 163 -15.30 2.39 17.26
N SER A 164 -14.25 2.41 18.09
CA SER A 164 -13.58 1.19 18.58
C SER A 164 -14.30 0.54 19.77
N THR A 165 -15.27 1.22 20.36
CA THR A 165 -16.02 0.78 21.55
C THR A 165 -17.39 0.17 21.20
N GLU A 166 -17.88 -0.71 22.08
CA GLU A 166 -19.17 -1.42 21.92
C GLU A 166 -20.37 -0.58 22.41
N GLU A 167 -20.16 0.33 23.37
CA GLU A 167 -21.21 1.11 24.04
C GLU A 167 -20.84 2.61 24.14
N GLU A 168 -21.65 3.38 24.88
CA GLU A 168 -21.42 4.79 25.24
C GLU A 168 -20.05 5.00 25.92
N SER A 169 -19.47 6.19 25.73
CA SER A 169 -18.00 6.47 25.65
C SER A 169 -17.39 6.04 24.32
N SER A 170 -17.82 6.73 23.26
CA SER A 170 -17.37 6.49 21.89
C SER A 170 -15.94 6.98 21.66
N GLU A 171 -15.02 6.05 21.47
CA GLU A 171 -13.65 6.34 21.00
C GLU A 171 -13.59 6.19 19.48
N PRO A 172 -13.16 7.22 18.72
CA PRO A 172 -13.02 7.13 17.27
C PRO A 172 -12.09 5.98 16.86
N LEU A 173 -12.53 5.16 15.90
CA LEU A 173 -11.67 4.16 15.27
C LEU A 173 -10.81 4.85 14.21
N VAL A 174 -9.62 5.29 14.61
CA VAL A 174 -8.66 6.00 13.75
C VAL A 174 -7.26 5.42 13.93
N GLN A 175 -6.35 5.75 13.00
CA GLN A 175 -4.95 5.29 13.03
C GLN A 175 -4.83 3.76 13.15
N ASN A 176 -5.74 3.03 12.50
CA ASN A 176 -5.82 1.58 12.57
C ASN A 176 -4.84 0.89 11.62
N TYR A 177 -3.65 1.44 11.44
CA TYR A 177 -2.61 0.96 10.52
C TYR A 177 -1.33 0.64 11.30
N ARG A 178 -0.62 -0.41 10.90
CA ARG A 178 0.70 -0.77 11.42
C ARG A 178 1.79 0.02 10.70
N ALA A 179 2.78 0.50 11.45
CA ALA A 179 3.96 1.14 10.87
C ALA A 179 4.74 0.19 9.94
N PRO A 180 5.40 0.70 8.88
CA PRO A 180 6.29 -0.11 8.04
C PRO A 180 7.31 -0.89 8.85
N GLN A 181 7.51 -2.15 8.49
CA GLN A 181 8.42 -3.05 9.20
C GLN A 181 9.75 -3.19 8.44
N PRO A 182 10.87 -3.48 9.12
CA PRO A 182 12.15 -3.71 8.46
C PRO A 182 12.08 -4.75 7.34
N LEU A 183 12.69 -4.44 6.19
CA LEU A 183 12.69 -5.35 5.04
C LEU A 183 13.45 -6.65 5.35
N ASN A 184 14.43 -6.62 6.26
CA ASN A 184 15.22 -7.79 6.69
C ASN A 184 15.77 -8.58 5.50
N GLN A 185 16.34 -7.87 4.52
CA GLN A 185 16.98 -8.43 3.31
C GLN A 185 16.04 -9.24 2.40
N ARG A 186 14.72 -9.19 2.61
CA ARG A 186 13.75 -9.81 1.68
C ARG A 186 13.79 -9.09 0.34
N THR A 187 13.69 -9.86 -0.73
CA THR A 187 13.51 -9.33 -2.08
C THR A 187 12.05 -8.91 -2.29
N VAL A 188 11.85 -7.73 -2.89
CA VAL A 188 10.55 -7.29 -3.41
C VAL A 188 10.64 -7.34 -4.93
N PHE A 189 9.78 -8.13 -5.56
CA PHE A 189 9.71 -8.25 -7.02
C PHE A 189 8.71 -7.24 -7.58
N ALA A 190 9.00 -6.65 -8.74
CA ALA A 190 8.04 -5.85 -9.51
C ALA A 190 7.61 -6.64 -10.74
N SER A 191 6.32 -6.58 -11.10
CA SER A 191 5.78 -7.19 -12.33
C SER A 191 6.02 -6.35 -13.59
N PHE A 192 6.63 -5.18 -13.44
CA PHE A 192 6.84 -4.19 -14.48
C PHE A 192 8.28 -3.66 -14.43
N THR A 193 8.78 -3.18 -15.55
CA THR A 193 10.08 -2.49 -15.60
C THR A 193 9.90 -1.07 -15.13
N GLN A 194 10.56 -0.70 -14.04
CA GLN A 194 10.76 0.71 -13.72
C GLN A 194 11.77 1.26 -14.72
N VAL A 195 11.36 2.21 -15.56
CA VAL A 195 12.34 3.06 -16.25
C VAL A 195 12.89 3.98 -15.17
N GLU A 196 13.97 3.54 -14.54
CA GLU A 196 14.75 4.36 -13.63
C GLU A 196 15.19 5.60 -14.42
N SER A 197 14.68 6.78 -14.08
CA SER A 197 15.29 8.04 -14.49
C SER A 197 16.59 8.24 -13.70
N LEU A 198 17.54 7.31 -13.87
CA LEU A 198 18.91 7.48 -13.42
C LEU A 198 19.51 8.53 -14.34
N TYR A 199 19.66 9.75 -13.81
CA TYR A 199 20.50 10.85 -14.29
C TYR A 199 20.77 10.87 -15.79
N THR A 200 20.14 11.80 -16.51
CA THR A 200 20.46 12.07 -17.92
C THR A 200 21.97 12.08 -18.11
N THR A 201 22.50 11.26 -19.02
CA THR A 201 23.94 11.11 -19.31
C THR A 201 24.67 12.46 -19.42
N GLY A 202 23.96 13.52 -19.83
CA GLY A 202 24.47 14.89 -19.87
C GLY A 202 24.86 15.50 -18.51
N GLU A 203 24.18 15.18 -17.40
CA GLU A 203 24.49 15.73 -16.07
C GLU A 203 25.74 15.08 -15.47
N MET A 204 25.91 13.77 -15.67
CA MET A 204 27.12 13.03 -15.28
C MET A 204 28.35 13.52 -16.07
N VAL A 205 28.19 13.78 -17.37
CA VAL A 205 29.24 14.40 -18.21
C VAL A 205 29.52 15.83 -17.74
N GLY A 206 28.49 16.61 -17.41
CA GLY A 206 28.63 17.98 -16.90
C GLY A 206 29.43 18.05 -15.59
N LEU A 207 29.14 17.18 -14.63
CA LEU A 207 29.89 17.08 -13.37
C LEU A 207 31.35 16.66 -13.60
N GLY A 208 31.57 15.66 -14.47
CA GLY A 208 32.92 15.20 -14.82
C GLY A 208 33.78 16.28 -15.48
N VAL A 209 33.22 17.01 -16.46
CA VAL A 209 33.91 18.12 -17.14
C VAL A 209 34.15 19.29 -16.18
N GLY A 210 33.18 19.62 -15.32
CA GLY A 210 33.30 20.70 -14.35
C GLY A 210 34.43 20.47 -13.34
N ILE A 211 34.56 19.24 -12.81
CA ILE A 211 35.65 18.87 -11.90
C ILE A 211 37.01 18.97 -12.61
N LEU A 212 37.11 18.47 -13.84
CA LEU A 212 38.37 18.42 -14.59
C LEU A 212 38.88 19.83 -14.95
N VAL A 213 37.97 20.72 -15.36
CA VAL A 213 38.28 22.13 -15.62
C VAL A 213 38.66 22.86 -14.33
N GLY A 214 37.95 22.61 -13.23
CA GLY A 214 38.27 23.17 -11.92
C GLY A 214 39.68 22.79 -11.44
N CYS A 215 40.04 21.52 -11.56
CA CYS A 215 41.38 21.04 -11.22
C CYS A 215 42.47 21.67 -12.11
N LEU A 216 42.23 21.81 -13.41
CA LEU A 216 43.18 22.44 -14.33
C LEU A 216 43.40 23.92 -14.00
N CYS A 217 42.33 24.67 -13.70
CA CYS A 217 42.41 26.06 -13.28
C CYS A 217 43.22 26.24 -11.98
N LEU A 218 43.02 25.35 -11.00
CA LEU A 218 43.79 25.35 -9.76
C LEU A 218 45.27 25.06 -10.00
N LEU A 219 45.60 24.08 -10.85
CA LEU A 219 46.99 23.76 -11.20
C LEU A 219 47.69 24.92 -11.90
N LEU A 220 47.00 25.57 -12.84
CA LEU A 220 47.53 26.76 -13.52
C LEU A 220 47.72 27.93 -12.55
N ALA A 221 46.78 28.17 -11.65
CA ALA A 221 46.91 29.22 -10.64
C ALA A 221 48.13 28.96 -9.73
N VAL A 222 48.31 27.72 -9.25
CA VAL A 222 49.48 27.33 -8.44
C VAL A 222 50.77 27.49 -9.24
N TYR A 223 50.79 27.10 -10.51
CA TYR A 223 51.95 27.25 -11.39
C TYR A 223 52.37 28.71 -11.57
N PHE A 224 51.42 29.61 -11.85
CA PHE A 224 51.71 31.04 -12.00
C PHE A 224 52.14 31.71 -10.69
N ILE A 225 51.55 31.31 -9.56
CA ILE A 225 51.99 31.77 -8.24
C ILE A 225 53.43 31.33 -7.98
N ALA A 226 53.78 30.07 -8.28
CA ALA A 226 55.13 29.54 -8.09
C ALA A 226 56.16 30.22 -9.01
N GLN A 227 55.81 30.57 -10.26
CA GLN A 227 56.70 31.31 -11.16
C GLN A 227 56.97 32.74 -10.70
N LYS A 228 56.03 33.39 -10.01
CA LYS A 228 56.16 34.80 -9.57
C LYS A 228 56.98 34.96 -8.28
N ILE A 229 57.21 33.86 -7.56
CA ILE A 229 57.98 33.82 -6.30
C ILE A 229 59.46 33.44 -6.54
N ARG A 230 59.81 33.03 -7.76
CA ARG A 230 61.19 32.82 -8.23
C ARG A 230 61.75 34.07 -8.88
#